data_AF-A0A7Y2N290-F1
#
_entry.id   AF-A0A7Y2N290-F1
#
_cell.length_a   1.000
_cell.length_b   1.000
_cell.length_c   1.000
_cell.angle_alpha   90.00
_cell.angle_beta   90.00
_cell.angle_gamma   90.00
#
_symmetry.space_group_name_H-M   'P 1'
#
loop_
_entity.id
_entity.type
_entity.pdbx_description
1 polymer ?
#
loop_
_entity_poly.entity_id
_entity_poly.type
_entity_poly.pdbx_seq_one_letter_code
_entity_poly.pdbx_strand_id
1 'polypeptide(L)'
;MNEKLAHPNSLTEVILESISDGVFTVDHHWRITSFNRAAEQITGVVREEATGRFCWEVFRSNMCERDCALKRTMNDGKSFVSSS
;
A
#
# COMPACT_ATOMS: atom_id res chain seq x y z
N MET A 1 12.66 -16.20 -26.69
CA MET A 1 11.41 -15.45 -26.42
C MET A 1 10.96 -15.90 -25.05
N ASN A 2 11.32 -15.14 -24.01
CA ASN A 2 11.09 -15.57 -22.64
C ASN A 2 9.73 -15.02 -22.22
N GLU A 3 8.74 -15.92 -22.25
CA GLU A 3 7.42 -15.72 -21.69
C GLU A 3 7.59 -15.45 -20.19
N LYS A 4 7.55 -14.17 -19.80
CA LYS A 4 7.26 -13.81 -18.41
C LYS A 4 5.84 -14.30 -18.15
N LEU A 5 5.72 -15.46 -17.52
CA LEU A 5 4.49 -15.92 -16.89
C LEU A 5 4.07 -14.85 -15.88
N ALA A 6 3.25 -13.91 -16.34
CA ALA A 6 2.40 -13.11 -15.47
C ALA A 6 1.60 -14.15 -14.68
N HIS A 7 1.95 -14.28 -13.40
CA HIS A 7 1.18 -15.14 -12.51
C HIS A 7 -0.27 -14.67 -12.58
N PRO A 8 -1.25 -15.58 -12.77
CA PRO A 8 -2.64 -15.20 -12.70
C PRO A 8 -2.85 -14.47 -11.37
N ASN A 9 -3.40 -13.25 -11.44
CA ASN A 9 -3.71 -12.38 -10.30
C ASN A 9 -4.03 -13.26 -9.09
N SER A 10 -3.17 -13.21 -8.07
CA SER A 10 -3.43 -14.00 -6.87
C SER A 10 -4.84 -13.66 -6.38
N LEU A 11 -5.58 -14.64 -5.83
CA LEU A 11 -6.94 -14.37 -5.32
C LEU A 11 -6.96 -13.13 -4.41
N THR A 12 -5.89 -12.96 -3.63
CA THR A 12 -5.65 -11.77 -2.81
C THR A 12 -5.65 -10.48 -3.62
N GLU A 13 -4.93 -10.42 -4.74
CA GLU A 13 -4.88 -9.25 -5.62
C GLU A 13 -6.26 -8.92 -6.20
N VAL A 14 -6.99 -9.93 -6.70
CA VAL A 14 -8.36 -9.74 -7.19
C VAL A 14 -9.27 -9.18 -6.10
N ILE A 15 -9.17 -9.70 -4.87
CA ILE A 15 -9.94 -9.21 -3.72
C ILE A 15 -9.58 -7.75 -3.44
N LEU A 16 -8.29 -7.42 -3.34
CA LEU A 16 -7.83 -6.06 -3.05
C LEU A 16 -8.26 -5.06 -4.13
N GLU A 17 -8.26 -5.45 -5.41
CA GLU A 17 -8.72 -4.62 -6.53
C GLU A 17 -10.23 -4.35 -6.52
N SER A 18 -11.02 -5.18 -5.82
CA SER A 18 -12.47 -5.01 -5.70
C SER A 18 -12.90 -4.09 -4.54
N ILE A 19 -11.97 -3.73 -3.65
CA ILE A 19 -12.24 -2.87 -2.49
C ILE A 19 -12.24 -1.41 -2.92
N SER A 20 -13.32 -0.69 -2.62
CA SER A 20 -13.46 0.74 -2.94
C SER A 20 -12.56 1.65 -2.10
N ASP A 21 -12.15 1.18 -0.93
CA ASP A 21 -11.16 1.87 -0.10
C ASP A 21 -9.75 1.61 -0.62
N GLY A 22 -8.90 2.64 -0.55
CA GLY A 22 -7.50 2.53 -0.96
C GLY A 22 -6.76 1.54 -0.07
N VAL A 23 -6.19 0.50 -0.67
CA VAL A 23 -5.37 -0.49 0.02
C VAL A 23 -3.96 -0.49 -0.55
N PHE A 24 -2.99 -0.44 0.34
CA PHE A 24 -1.58 -0.59 0.01
C PHE A 24 -0.87 -1.41 1.08
N THR A 25 0.26 -2.02 0.72
CA THR A 25 1.13 -2.73 1.64
C THR A 25 2.54 -2.14 1.59
N VAL A 26 3.31 -2.32 2.66
CA VAL A 26 4.72 -1.92 2.72
C VAL A 26 5.61 -3.07 3.18
N ASP A 27 6.88 -3.05 2.80
CA ASP A 27 7.91 -3.91 3.39
C ASP A 27 8.44 -3.33 4.72
N HIS A 28 9.40 -4.04 5.34
CA HIS A 28 10.02 -3.58 6.58
C HIS A 28 10.91 -2.33 6.41
N HIS A 29 11.22 -1.94 5.18
CA HIS A 29 11.91 -0.70 4.84
C HIS A 29 10.94 0.42 4.45
N TRP A 30 9.62 0.23 4.68
CA TRP A 30 8.55 1.19 4.41
C TRP A 30 8.31 1.47 2.93
N ARG A 31 8.82 0.61 2.05
CA ARG A 31 8.59 0.72 0.61
C ARG A 31 7.27 0.07 0.26
N ILE A 32 6.48 0.75 -0.56
CA ILE A 32 5.20 0.22 -1.03
C ILE A 32 5.44 -1.05 -1.86
N THR A 33 4.74 -2.13 -1.53
CA THR A 33 4.84 -3.45 -2.19
C THR A 33 3.58 -3.84 -2.96
N SER A 34 2.44 -3.23 -2.64
CA SER A 34 1.17 -3.36 -3.36
C SER A 34 0.39 -2.06 -3.22
N PHE A 35 -0.40 -1.74 -4.24
CA PHE A 35 -1.22 -0.54 -4.33
C PHE A 35 -2.42 -0.85 -5.22
N ASN A 36 -3.63 -0.91 -4.65
CA ASN A 36 -4.82 -1.27 -5.42
C ASN A 36 -5.33 -0.11 -6.30
N ARG A 37 -6.22 -0.40 -7.25
CA ARG A 37 -6.82 0.63 -8.11
C ARG A 37 -7.52 1.75 -7.34
N ALA A 38 -8.17 1.44 -6.22
CA ALA A 38 -8.82 2.47 -5.41
C ALA A 38 -7.78 3.46 -4.83
N ALA A 39 -6.62 2.98 -4.38
CA ALA A 39 -5.55 3.83 -3.90
C ALA A 39 -5.01 4.74 -5.02
N GLU A 40 -4.91 4.24 -6.26
CA GLU A 40 -4.56 5.08 -7.43
C GLU A 40 -5.57 6.20 -7.64
N GLN A 41 -6.86 5.88 -7.57
CA GLN A 41 -7.93 6.86 -7.77
C GLN A 41 -7.99 7.92 -6.66
N ILE A 42 -7.82 7.50 -5.41
CA ILE A 42 -7.89 8.39 -4.23
C ILE A 42 -6.69 9.32 -4.18
N THR A 43 -5.49 8.81 -4.47
CA THR A 43 -4.24 9.57 -4.36
C THR A 43 -3.87 10.31 -5.64
N GLY A 44 -4.37 9.86 -6.79
CA GLY A 44 -3.93 10.33 -8.12
C GLY A 44 -2.55 9.82 -8.53
N VAL A 45 -1.94 8.90 -7.77
CA VAL A 45 -0.63 8.32 -8.06
C VAL A 45 -0.81 6.94 -8.66
N VAL A 46 -0.20 6.68 -9.82
CA VAL A 46 -0.29 5.36 -10.46
C VAL A 46 0.57 4.33 -9.73
N ARG A 47 0.14 3.06 -9.74
CA ARG A 47 0.78 1.94 -9.03
C ARG A 47 2.26 1.80 -9.37
N GLU A 48 2.62 2.01 -10.64
CA GLU A 48 4.00 1.91 -11.14
C GLU A 48 4.90 2.99 -10.55
N GLU A 49 4.34 4.16 -10.23
CA GLU A 49 5.06 5.22 -9.56
C GLU A 49 5.09 5.03 -8.05
N ALA A 50 4.05 4.46 -7.45
CA ALA A 50 3.98 4.25 -6.00
C ALA A 50 4.87 3.09 -5.53
N THR A 51 4.86 1.97 -6.26
CA THR A 51 5.57 0.74 -5.88
C THR A 51 7.07 0.96 -5.77
N GLY A 52 7.67 0.49 -4.68
CA GLY A 52 9.10 0.65 -4.39
C GLY A 52 9.49 1.99 -3.78
N ARG A 53 8.61 3.01 -3.79
CA ARG A 53 8.84 4.27 -3.08
C ARG A 53 8.45 4.16 -1.61
N PHE A 54 8.97 5.08 -0.81
CA PHE A 54 8.57 5.14 0.60
C PHE A 54 7.14 5.64 0.74
N CYS A 55 6.35 5.03 1.63
CA CYS A 55 4.94 5.40 1.78
C CYS A 55 4.72 6.88 2.13
N TRP A 56 5.62 7.49 2.92
CA TRP A 56 5.53 8.92 3.25
C TRP A 56 5.81 9.85 2.07
N GLU A 57 6.55 9.41 1.05
CA GLU A 57 6.78 10.21 -0.16
C GLU A 57 5.55 10.26 -1.07
N VAL A 58 4.76 9.18 -1.05
CA VAL A 58 3.53 9.05 -1.85
C VAL A 58 2.36 9.76 -1.15
N PHE A 59 2.11 9.45 0.12
CA PHE A 59 0.94 10.00 0.82
C PHE A 59 1.16 11.40 1.40
N ARG A 60 2.41 11.74 1.76
CA ARG A 60 2.81 13.05 2.34
C ARG A 60 1.86 13.57 3.42
N SER A 61 1.27 12.67 4.19
CA SER A 61 0.24 12.98 5.17
C SER A 61 0.87 13.44 6.48
N ASN A 62 0.24 14.40 7.16
CA ASN A 62 0.61 14.80 8.52
C ASN A 62 0.58 13.61 9.52
N MET A 63 -0.18 12.56 9.21
CA MET A 63 -0.22 11.32 9.99
C MET A 63 1.10 10.55 9.90
N CYS A 64 1.82 10.63 8.78
CA CYS A 64 3.14 9.99 8.64
C CYS A 64 4.18 10.58 9.60
N GLU A 65 4.00 11.82 10.05
CA GLU A 65 4.92 12.51 10.96
C GLU A 65 4.58 12.30 12.44
N ARG A 66 3.28 12.34 12.80
CA ARG A 66 2.85 12.40 14.21
C ARG A 66 2.25 11.10 14.75
N ASP A 67 1.36 10.45 14.01
CA ASP A 67 0.62 9.26 14.47
C ASP A 67 0.54 8.21 13.36
N CYS A 68 1.70 7.79 12.87
CA CYS A 68 1.79 6.86 11.76
C CYS A 68 1.39 5.45 12.23
N ALA A 69 0.22 4.99 11.81
CA ALA A 69 -0.29 3.65 12.13
C ALA A 69 0.70 2.54 11.74
N LEU A 70 1.37 2.66 10.58
CA LEU A 70 2.39 1.69 10.16
C LEU A 70 3.59 1.67 11.11
N LYS A 71 4.07 2.83 11.55
CA LYS A 71 5.18 2.94 12.51
C LYS A 71 4.84 2.26 13.83
N ARG A 72 3.63 2.48 14.34
CA ARG A 72 3.14 1.83 15.56
C ARG A 72 3.02 0.32 15.39
N THR A 73 2.41 -0.14 14.29
CA THR A 73 2.26 -1.58 13.99
C THR A 73 3.61 -2.30 14.00
N MET A 74 4.62 -1.71 13.37
CA MET A 74 5.96 -2.32 13.26
C MET A 74 6.74 -2.32 14.57
N ASN A 75 6.55 -1.30 15.42
CA ASN A 75 7.20 -1.24 16.73
C ASN A 75 6.56 -2.20 17.73
N ASP A 76 5.22 -2.29 17.75
CA ASP A 76 4.48 -3.04 18.78
C ASP A 76 4.10 -4.45 18.33
N GLY A 77 4.24 -4.77 17.03
CA GLY A 77 3.88 -6.05 16.44
C GLY A 77 2.37 -6.34 16.41
N LYS A 78 1.53 -5.31 16.55
CA LYS A 78 0.07 -5.42 16.63
C LYS A 78 -0.59 -4.56 15.57
N SER A 79 -1.67 -5.06 14.95
CA SER A 79 -2.46 -4.27 14.02
C SER A 79 -3.14 -3.10 14.73
N PHE A 80 -3.01 -1.90 14.15
CA PHE A 80 -3.72 -0.70 14.60
C PHE A 80 -4.82 -0.34 13.61
N VAL A 81 -6.01 -0.05 14.13
CA VAL A 81 -7.14 0.47 13.38
C VAL A 81 -7.45 1.85 13.95
N SER A 82 -7.38 2.88 13.11
CA SER A 82 -7.89 4.19 13.50
C SER A 82 -9.41 4.20 13.29
N SER A 83 -10.17 4.26 14.38
CA SER A 83 -11.58 4.61 14.33
C SER A 83 -11.66 6.14 14.18
N SER A 84 -12.16 6.62 13.04
CA SER A 84 -12.58 8.01 12.89
C SER A 84 -13.77 8.34 13.78
#